data_AF-A0A2G2FHL9-F1
#
_entry.id   AF-A0A2G2FHL9-F1
#
_cell.length_a   1.000
_cell.length_b   1.000
_cell.length_c   1.000
_cell.angle_alpha   90.00
_cell.angle_beta   90.00
_cell.angle_gamma   90.00
#
_symmetry.space_group_name_H-M   'P 1'
#
loop_
_entity.id
_entity.type
_entity.pdbx_description
1 polymer ?
#
loop_
_entity_poly.entity_id
_entity_poly.type
_entity_poly.pdbx_seq_one_letter_code
_entity_poly.pdbx_strand_id
1 'polypeptide(L)'
;MSNCDSIIDYPDKEATINEYESISDMIRKELASIINECVASGYSYQAKEFIELIIDKKGKVISIDFKKRTLPEECLKQFEEKLLNTEYWSPGIVNKKPVCSKLMFALRVEL
;
A
#
# COMPACT_ATOMS: atom_id res chain seq x y z
N MET A 1 -19.85 5.02 1.49
CA MET A 1 -19.67 4.56 0.11
C MET A 1 -18.45 5.26 -0.46
N SER A 2 -17.44 4.47 -0.84
CA SER A 2 -16.27 4.96 -1.57
C SER A 2 -16.74 5.28 -3.00
N ASN A 3 -16.84 6.56 -3.34
CA ASN A 3 -17.32 7.03 -4.64
C ASN A 3 -16.12 7.38 -5.53
N CYS A 4 -15.50 6.35 -6.11
CA CYS A 4 -14.57 6.52 -7.22
C CYS A 4 -15.31 6.25 -8.52
N ASP A 5 -15.78 7.31 -9.18
CA ASP A 5 -16.47 7.22 -10.48
C ASP A 5 -15.47 6.86 -11.61
N SER A 6 -14.18 7.17 -11.40
CA SER A 6 -13.07 6.77 -12.25
C SER A 6 -11.80 6.63 -11.41
N ILE A 7 -10.90 5.76 -11.86
CA ILE A 7 -9.57 5.55 -11.25
C ILE A 7 -8.54 6.04 -12.26
N ILE A 8 -7.69 6.97 -11.83
CA ILE A 8 -6.64 7.55 -12.67
C ILE A 8 -5.32 6.81 -12.43
N ASP A 9 -4.75 6.24 -13.48
CA ASP A 9 -3.50 5.47 -13.39
C ASP A 9 -2.29 6.41 -13.26
N TYR A 10 -2.30 7.55 -13.96
CA TYR A 10 -1.20 8.52 -14.00
C TYR A 10 -1.73 9.95 -13.79
N PRO A 11 -1.99 10.34 -12.53
CA PRO A 11 -2.36 11.72 -12.21
C PRO A 11 -1.18 12.69 -12.39
N ASP A 12 -1.44 14.01 -12.44
CA ASP A 12 -0.39 15.04 -12.53
C ASP A 12 0.53 15.00 -11.28
N LYS A 13 -0.05 14.65 -10.12
CA LYS A 13 0.68 14.34 -8.89
C LYS A 13 0.18 13.00 -8.36
N GLU A 14 1.08 12.06 -8.14
CA GLU A 14 0.77 10.77 -7.53
C GLU A 14 0.33 10.93 -6.08
N ALA A 15 -0.45 9.95 -5.60
CA ALA A 15 -0.73 9.80 -4.18
C ALA A 15 0.58 9.59 -3.42
N THR A 16 0.73 10.27 -2.30
CA THR A 16 1.94 10.19 -1.45
C THR A 16 1.56 9.83 -0.02
N ILE A 17 2.57 9.54 0.80
CA ILE A 17 2.40 9.40 2.24
C ILE A 17 2.70 10.73 2.94
N ASN A 18 1.92 11.09 3.96
CA ASN A 18 2.03 12.39 4.65
C ASN A 18 2.72 12.30 6.02
N GLU A 19 2.59 11.17 6.72
CA GLU A 19 3.07 11.02 8.11
C GLU A 19 4.45 10.36 8.21
N TYR A 20 5.03 9.99 7.07
CA TYR A 20 6.28 9.24 6.99
C TYR A 20 7.20 9.88 5.95
N GLU A 21 8.50 9.72 6.14
CA GLU A 21 9.49 10.27 5.21
C GLU A 21 9.44 9.57 3.85
N SER A 22 9.02 8.31 3.83
CA SER A 22 8.89 7.48 2.62
C SER A 22 7.95 6.30 2.86
N ILE A 23 7.55 5.63 1.77
CA ILE A 23 6.83 4.34 1.84
C ILE A 23 7.66 3.30 2.60
N SER A 24 8.99 3.29 2.43
CA SER A 24 9.89 2.39 3.15
C SER A 24 9.89 2.64 4.67
N ASP A 25 9.82 3.91 5.08
CA ASP A 25 9.71 4.27 6.50
C ASP A 25 8.37 3.80 7.09
N MET A 26 7.27 3.96 6.36
CA MET A 26 5.96 3.41 6.76
C MET A 26 5.98 1.90 6.86
N ILE A 27 6.52 1.19 5.86
CA ILE A 27 6.63 -0.28 5.90
C ILE A 27 7.38 -0.70 7.17
N ARG A 28 8.51 -0.05 7.46
CA ARG A 28 9.32 -0.37 8.64
C ARG A 28 8.59 -0.11 9.96
N LYS A 29 7.79 0.95 10.05
CA LYS A 29 7.10 1.33 11.29
C LYS A 29 5.80 0.57 11.49
N GLU A 30 5.02 0.37 10.43
CA GLU A 30 3.67 -0.18 10.51
C GLU A 30 3.57 -1.67 10.18
N LEU A 31 4.44 -2.17 9.31
CA LEU A 31 4.34 -3.53 8.76
C LEU A 31 5.45 -4.45 9.28
N ALA A 32 6.47 -3.92 9.96
CA ALA A 32 7.61 -4.73 10.40
C ALA A 32 7.22 -5.86 11.37
N SER A 33 6.26 -5.66 12.27
CA SER A 33 5.80 -6.74 13.16
C SER A 33 5.17 -7.88 12.38
N ILE A 34 4.30 -7.56 11.42
CA ILE A 34 3.65 -8.54 10.54
C ILE A 34 4.72 -9.27 9.73
N ILE A 35 5.68 -8.55 9.14
CA ILE A 35 6.80 -9.15 8.39
C ILE A 35 7.58 -10.12 9.28
N ASN A 36 7.94 -9.72 10.50
CA ASN A 36 8.71 -10.54 11.42
C ASN A 36 7.96 -11.82 11.81
N GLU A 37 6.66 -11.73 12.09
CA GLU A 37 5.82 -12.89 12.38
C GLU A 37 5.74 -13.85 11.18
N CYS A 38 5.54 -13.30 10.00
CA CYS A 38 5.51 -14.04 8.74
C CYS A 38 6.81 -14.78 8.43
N VAL A 39 7.94 -14.20 8.82
CA VAL A 39 9.28 -14.75 8.56
C VAL A 39 9.68 -15.76 9.65
N ALA A 40 9.32 -15.51 10.91
CA ALA A 40 9.62 -16.39 12.04
C ALA A 40 8.98 -17.78 11.91
N SER A 41 7.90 -17.92 11.13
CA SER A 41 7.25 -19.20 10.83
C SER A 41 8.07 -20.15 9.92
N GLY A 42 9.37 -19.89 9.70
CA GLY A 42 10.29 -20.82 9.04
C GLY A 42 10.48 -20.58 7.55
N TYR A 43 10.09 -19.41 7.05
CA TYR A 43 10.22 -19.09 5.65
C TYR A 43 11.44 -18.20 5.38
N SER A 44 12.44 -18.72 4.66
CA SER A 44 13.62 -17.97 4.23
C SER A 44 13.26 -17.04 3.06
N TYR A 45 12.81 -15.81 3.33
CA TYR A 45 12.37 -14.94 2.24
C TYR A 45 13.36 -13.83 1.89
N GLN A 46 13.88 -13.91 0.66
CA GLN A 46 14.00 -12.75 -0.21
C GLN A 46 12.69 -12.61 -0.98
N ALA A 47 11.68 -12.01 -0.36
CA ALA A 47 10.38 -11.80 -1.00
C ALA A 47 10.31 -10.39 -1.60
N LYS A 48 9.66 -10.28 -2.76
CA LYS A 48 9.37 -9.00 -3.40
C LYS A 48 7.91 -9.00 -3.81
N GLU A 49 7.10 -8.34 -3.00
CA GLU A 49 5.69 -8.08 -3.31
C GLU A 49 5.59 -6.82 -4.14
N PHE A 50 4.71 -6.83 -5.14
CA PHE A 50 4.30 -5.63 -5.85
C PHE A 50 2.87 -5.33 -5.44
N ILE A 51 2.69 -4.21 -4.74
CA ILE A 51 1.43 -3.81 -4.12
C ILE A 51 0.89 -2.63 -4.92
N GLU A 52 -0.33 -2.78 -5.43
CA GLU A 52 -1.11 -1.71 -6.04
C GLU A 52 -2.21 -1.29 -5.09
N LEU A 53 -2.23 -0.02 -4.70
CA LEU A 53 -3.29 0.58 -3.92
C LEU A 53 -4.19 1.39 -4.84
N ILE A 54 -5.50 1.36 -4.59
CA ILE A 54 -6.42 2.40 -5.06
C ILE A 54 -6.71 3.30 -3.88
N ILE A 55 -6.33 4.57 -4.02
CA ILE A 55 -6.50 5.61 -3.00
C ILE A 55 -7.61 6.55 -3.49
N ASP A 56 -8.58 6.83 -2.64
CA ASP A 56 -9.70 7.72 -2.98
C ASP A 56 -9.31 9.20 -2.92
N LYS A 57 -10.24 10.08 -3.32
CA LYS A 57 -10.05 11.54 -3.30
C LYS A 57 -9.81 12.15 -1.91
N LYS A 58 -9.97 11.38 -0.82
CA LYS A 58 -9.72 11.80 0.55
C LYS A 58 -8.40 11.25 1.09
N GLY A 59 -7.67 10.46 0.32
CA GLY A 59 -6.46 9.79 0.80
C GLY A 59 -6.74 8.50 1.58
N LYS A 60 -7.92 7.89 1.41
CA LYS A 60 -8.21 6.58 2.00
C LYS A 60 -7.91 5.46 1.00
N VAL A 61 -7.23 4.42 1.46
CA VAL A 61 -7.07 3.19 0.67
C VAL A 61 -8.41 2.46 0.62
N ILE A 62 -8.90 2.15 -0.58
CA ILE A 62 -10.20 1.52 -0.80
C ILE A 62 -10.11 0.15 -1.46
N SER A 63 -8.96 -0.18 -2.04
CA SER A 63 -8.67 -1.49 -2.63
C SER A 63 -7.16 -1.68 -2.70
N ILE A 64 -6.74 -2.94 -2.57
CA ILE A 64 -5.36 -3.37 -2.58
C ILE A 64 -5.28 -4.59 -3.49
N ASP A 65 -4.30 -4.62 -4.38
CA ASP A 65 -3.99 -5.78 -5.20
C ASP A 65 -2.52 -6.14 -5.11
N PHE A 66 -2.26 -7.41 -4.82
CA PHE A 66 -0.93 -7.99 -4.76
C PHE A 66 -0.61 -8.65 -6.11
N LYS A 67 0.06 -7.89 -7.00
CA LYS A 67 0.36 -8.31 -8.39
C LYS A 67 1.33 -9.49 -8.46
N LYS A 68 2.18 -9.63 -7.46
CA LYS A 68 3.06 -10.78 -7.27
C LYS A 68 3.00 -11.18 -5.81
N ARG A 69 2.51 -12.40 -5.55
CA ARG A 69 2.30 -12.97 -4.23
C ARG A 69 3.42 -13.96 -3.91
N THR A 70 4.40 -13.52 -3.13
CA THR A 70 5.49 -14.38 -2.63
C THR A 70 5.35 -14.70 -1.15
N LEU A 71 4.64 -13.87 -0.41
CA LEU A 71 4.31 -14.10 1.00
C LEU A 71 3.11 -15.05 1.16
N PRO A 72 3.01 -15.74 2.31
CA PRO A 72 1.84 -16.54 2.66
C PRO A 72 0.54 -15.73 2.64
N GLU A 73 -0.58 -16.37 2.30
CA GLU A 73 -1.88 -15.71 2.20
C GLU A 73 -2.30 -15.00 3.50
N GLU A 74 -2.02 -15.62 4.64
CA GLU A 74 -2.29 -15.04 5.96
C GLU A 74 -1.56 -13.70 6.17
N CYS A 75 -0.31 -13.61 5.71
CA CYS A 75 0.49 -12.38 5.76
C CYS A 75 -0.08 -11.29 4.86
N LEU A 76 -0.47 -11.66 3.64
CA LEU A 76 -1.09 -10.72 2.71
C LEU A 76 -2.41 -10.17 3.25
N LYS A 77 -3.19 -11.03 3.93
CA LYS A 77 -4.43 -10.61 4.59
C LYS A 77 -4.18 -9.63 5.72
N GLN A 78 -3.17 -9.87 6.57
CA GLN A 78 -2.81 -8.93 7.63
C GLN A 78 -2.31 -7.59 7.08
N PHE A 79 -1.54 -7.60 5.98
CA PHE A 79 -1.15 -6.37 5.29
C PHE A 79 -2.35 -5.62 4.71
N GLU A 80 -3.27 -6.34 4.07
CA GLU A 80 -4.47 -5.75 3.50
C GLU A 80 -5.32 -5.08 4.59
N GLU A 81 -5.60 -5.79 5.67
CA GLU A 81 -6.33 -5.27 6.83
C GLU A 81 -5.65 -4.05 7.43
N LYS A 82 -4.32 -4.08 7.60
CA LYS A 82 -3.56 -2.95 8.15
C LYS A 82 -3.65 -1.74 7.22
N LEU A 83 -3.37 -1.90 5.93
CA LEU A 83 -3.31 -0.80 4.94
C LEU A 83 -4.68 -0.18 4.64
N LEU A 84 -5.77 -0.97 4.61
CA LEU A 84 -7.13 -0.47 4.41
C LEU A 84 -7.62 0.43 5.56
N ASN A 85 -7.04 0.30 6.74
CA ASN A 85 -7.41 1.06 7.95
C ASN A 85 -6.50 2.27 8.21
N THR A 86 -5.79 2.77 7.19
CA THR A 86 -4.84 3.87 7.32
C THR A 86 -5.39 5.18 6.78
N GLU A 87 -4.96 6.29 7.39
CA GLU A 87 -5.40 7.65 7.01
C GLU A 87 -4.22 8.57 6.65
N TYR A 88 -3.02 8.01 6.48
CA TYR A 88 -1.79 8.76 6.24
C TYR A 88 -1.48 9.04 4.76
N TRP A 89 -2.37 8.71 3.83
CA TRP A 89 -2.15 8.94 2.39
C TRP A 89 -2.73 10.27 1.93
N SER A 90 -2.08 10.89 0.96
CA SER A 90 -2.65 11.97 0.16
C SER A 90 -3.29 11.39 -1.12
N PRO A 91 -4.35 12.01 -1.63
CA PRO A 91 -4.92 11.61 -2.93
C PRO A 91 -3.99 12.02 -4.08
N GLY A 92 -4.11 11.32 -5.21
CA GLY A 92 -3.57 11.83 -6.48
C GLY A 92 -4.28 13.11 -6.92
N ILE A 93 -3.60 13.95 -7.71
CA ILE A 93 -4.11 15.24 -8.17
C ILE A 93 -4.11 15.30 -9.69
N VAL A 94 -5.24 15.69 -10.30
CA VAL A 94 -5.36 16.04 -11.72
C VAL A 94 -5.98 17.42 -11.84
N ASN A 95 -5.37 18.33 -12.60
CA ASN A 95 -5.84 19.71 -12.76
C ASN A 95 -6.13 20.39 -11.41
N LYS A 96 -5.23 20.21 -10.43
CA LYS A 96 -5.34 20.72 -9.05
C LYS A 96 -6.52 20.17 -8.23
N LYS A 97 -7.20 19.12 -8.70
CA LYS A 97 -8.31 18.47 -7.97
C LYS A 97 -7.89 17.08 -7.49
N PRO A 98 -8.28 16.68 -6.27
CA PRO A 98 -8.06 15.33 -5.80
C PRO A 98 -8.91 14.34 -6.59
N VAL A 99 -8.30 13.23 -6.99
CA VAL A 99 -8.92 12.14 -7.75
C VAL A 99 -8.67 10.82 -7.05
N CYS A 100 -9.44 9.79 -7.42
CA CYS A 100 -9.05 8.44 -7.08
C CYS A 100 -7.93 8.00 -8.02
N SER A 101 -6.86 7.42 -7.49
CA SER A 101 -5.69 7.05 -8.28
C SER A 101 -5.06 5.75 -7.82
N LYS A 102 -4.33 5.11 -8.73
CA LYS A 102 -3.46 4.00 -8.39
C LYS A 102 -2.15 4.50 -7.79
N LEU A 103 -1.62 3.73 -6.85
CA LEU A 103 -0.25 3.86 -6.37
C LEU A 103 0.37 2.47 -6.32
N MET A 104 1.52 2.30 -6.96
CA MET A 104 2.23 1.02 -6.96
C MET A 104 3.58 1.17 -6.27
N PHE A 105 3.87 0.26 -5.34
CA PHE A 105 5.19 0.17 -4.71
C PHE A 105 5.62 -1.28 -4.52
N ALA A 106 6.93 -1.47 -4.41
CA ALA A 106 7.51 -2.78 -4.12
C ALA A 106 7.83 -2.87 -2.63
N LEU A 107 7.37 -3.93 -1.99
CA LEU A 107 7.80 -4.33 -0.66
C LEU A 107 8.88 -5.41 -0.81
N ARG A 108 10.09 -5.10 -0.34
CA ARG A 108 11.18 -6.06 -0.26
C ARG A 108 11.29 -6.55 1.19
N VAL A 109 11.14 -7.85 1.39
CA VAL A 109 11.38 -8.50 2.67
C VAL A 109 12.73 -9.20 2.58
N GLU A 110 13.65 -8.78 3.42
CA GLU A 110 14.98 -9.38 3.58
C GLU A 110 15.19 -9.74 5.05
N LEU A 111 15.75 -10.93 5.26
CA LEU A 111 16.18 -11.44 6.56
C LEU A 111 17.59 -10.96 6.91
#